data_AF-F6FU38-F1
#
_entry.id   AF-F6FU38-F1
#
_cell.length_a   1.000
_cell.length_b   1.000
_cell.length_c   1.000
_cell.angle_alpha   90.00
_cell.angle_beta   90.00
_cell.angle_gamma   90.00
#
_symmetry.space_group_name_H-M   'P 1'
#
loop_
_entity.id
_entity.type
_entity.pdbx_description
1 polymer ?
#
loop_
_entity_poly.entity_id
_entity_poly.type
_entity_poly.pdbx_seq_one_letter_code
_entity_poly.pdbx_strand_id
1 'polypeptide(L)'
;MAGFRLMTAQQLAPRLLSWASILDEKAREQAITTSGMPFVHPHVALMPGAHLGKGATVGSVIPTLGAIIPAAVGVAPGLILGSMGTASYVVVGKGNRESLNSSPHGAGRNRSRSAARRLFTRAQLRDAMKGIEYRDTDAFIDEIPAAYKDIDQVMSDAADLVEVRHTLRQIVNVKGD
;
A
#
# COMPACT_ATOMS: atom_id res chain seq x y z
N MET A 1 -5.99 -27.24 13.03
CA MET A 1 -6.12 -26.37 11.84
C MET A 1 -6.82 -25.10 12.28
N ALA A 2 -6.10 -23.99 12.42
CA ALA A 2 -6.73 -22.70 12.72
C ALA A 2 -7.31 -22.14 11.42
N GLY A 3 -8.62 -21.90 11.38
CA GLY A 3 -9.28 -21.34 10.21
C GLY A 3 -8.67 -19.98 9.86
N PHE A 4 -8.15 -19.84 8.65
CA PHE A 4 -7.84 -18.54 8.06
C PHE A 4 -9.16 -17.78 7.96
N ARG A 5 -9.39 -16.84 8.88
CA ARG A 5 -10.51 -15.91 8.77
C ARG A 5 -10.15 -14.99 7.61
N LEU A 6 -10.74 -15.22 6.44
CA LEU A 6 -10.73 -14.26 5.33
C LEU A 6 -11.14 -12.90 5.92
N MET A 7 -10.22 -11.94 5.98
CA MET A 7 -10.57 -10.59 6.39
C MET A 7 -11.38 -9.98 5.26
N THR A 8 -12.69 -9.87 5.48
CA THR A 8 -13.58 -9.03 4.67
C THR A 8 -13.35 -7.56 5.01
N ALA A 9 -13.71 -6.67 4.09
CA ALA A 9 -13.65 -5.22 4.31
C ALA A 9 -14.26 -4.80 5.66
N GLN A 10 -13.59 -3.90 6.38
CA GLN A 10 -14.11 -3.27 7.58
C GLN A 10 -14.79 -1.95 7.21
N GLN A 11 -16.03 -1.74 7.65
CA GLN A 11 -16.68 -0.44 7.56
C GLN A 11 -16.16 0.48 8.68
N LEU A 12 -15.45 1.54 8.31
CA LEU A 12 -14.86 2.50 9.25
C LEU A 12 -15.73 3.75 9.44
N ALA A 13 -16.58 4.07 8.47
CA ALA A 13 -17.57 5.13 8.51
C ALA A 13 -18.69 4.82 7.49
N PRO A 14 -19.83 5.54 7.49
CA PRO A 14 -20.96 5.23 6.60
C PRO A 14 -20.59 5.09 5.12
N ARG A 15 -19.64 5.90 4.64
CA ARG A 15 -19.13 5.88 3.26
C ARG A 15 -17.63 5.53 3.18
N LEU A 16 -17.12 4.69 4.08
CA LEU A 16 -15.72 4.29 4.12
C LEU A 16 -15.57 2.79 4.42
N LEU A 17 -15.04 2.05 3.44
CA LEU A 17 -14.66 0.64 3.57
C LEU A 17 -13.13 0.51 3.55
N SER A 18 -12.59 -0.40 4.35
CA SER A 18 -11.14 -0.61 4.47
C SER A 18 -10.76 -2.08 4.44
N TRP A 19 -9.81 -2.41 3.58
CA TRP A 19 -9.09 -3.67 3.57
C TRP A 19 -7.73 -3.56 4.27
N ALA A 20 -7.28 -2.35 4.62
CA ALA A 20 -6.00 -2.15 5.30
C ALA A 20 -6.09 -2.53 6.78
N SER A 21 -5.51 -3.67 7.17
CA SER A 21 -5.35 -4.06 8.58
C SER A 21 -4.32 -3.18 9.30
N ILE A 22 -3.30 -2.72 8.57
CA ILE A 22 -2.27 -1.80 9.05
C ILE A 22 -2.59 -0.39 8.53
N LEU A 23 -3.17 0.47 9.37
CA LEU A 23 -3.51 1.85 9.03
C LEU A 23 -3.20 2.77 10.21
N ASP A 24 -2.40 3.82 9.98
CA ASP A 24 -2.10 4.81 11.01
C ASP A 24 -3.29 5.75 11.27
N GLU A 25 -3.35 6.32 12.48
CA GLU A 25 -4.50 7.12 12.90
C GLU A 25 -4.73 8.34 12.00
N LYS A 26 -3.66 9.01 11.56
CA LYS A 26 -3.79 10.19 10.70
C LYS A 26 -4.31 9.81 9.32
N ALA A 27 -3.87 8.67 8.77
CA ALA A 27 -4.40 8.14 7.52
C ALA A 27 -5.88 7.76 7.63
N ARG A 28 -6.29 7.20 8.78
CA ARG A 28 -7.69 6.89 9.11
C ARG A 28 -8.54 8.17 9.19
N GLU A 29 -8.11 9.17 9.96
CA GLU A 29 -8.79 10.46 10.09
C GLU A 29 -8.95 11.13 8.71
N GLN A 30 -7.88 11.19 7.92
CA GLN A 30 -7.90 11.75 6.57
C GLN A 30 -8.94 11.03 5.67
N ALA A 31 -9.02 9.70 5.76
CA ALA A 31 -10.00 8.92 5.01
C ALA A 31 -11.43 9.17 5.48
N ILE A 32 -11.67 9.28 6.80
CA ILE A 32 -12.98 9.61 7.36
C ILE A 32 -13.44 10.97 6.87
N THR A 33 -12.60 12.00 6.98
CA THR A 33 -12.89 13.35 6.48
C THR A 33 -13.22 13.34 4.99
N THR A 34 -12.41 12.64 4.18
CA THR A 34 -12.63 12.52 2.74
C THR A 34 -13.97 11.85 2.43
N SER A 35 -14.30 10.76 3.13
CA SER A 35 -15.57 10.04 2.94
C SER A 35 -16.82 10.86 3.31
N GLY A 36 -16.65 11.90 4.12
CA GLY A 36 -17.72 12.83 4.50
C GLY A 36 -18.08 13.85 3.42
N MET A 37 -17.28 14.00 2.37
CA MET A 37 -17.49 15.03 1.34
C MET A 37 -18.76 14.77 0.50
N PRO A 38 -19.54 15.80 0.12
CA PRO A 38 -20.84 15.62 -0.52
C PRO A 38 -20.76 15.01 -1.93
N PHE A 39 -19.65 15.22 -2.63
CA PHE A 39 -19.42 14.72 -3.99
C PHE A 39 -18.81 13.31 -4.04
N VAL A 40 -18.51 12.69 -2.90
CA VAL A 40 -18.02 11.31 -2.83
C VAL A 40 -19.19 10.34 -2.91
N HIS A 41 -19.18 9.46 -3.92
CA HIS A 41 -20.25 8.49 -4.13
C HIS A 41 -19.73 7.27 -4.91
N PRO A 42 -20.09 6.03 -4.53
CA PRO A 42 -20.92 5.68 -3.37
C PRO A 42 -20.17 5.79 -2.04
N HIS A 43 -18.87 5.44 -2.03
CA HIS A 43 -18.02 5.43 -0.84
C HIS A 43 -16.54 5.50 -1.20
N VAL A 44 -15.68 5.77 -0.23
CA VAL A 44 -14.22 5.62 -0.34
C VAL A 44 -13.83 4.18 0.00
N ALA A 45 -12.96 3.57 -0.79
CA ALA A 45 -12.36 2.27 -0.50
C ALA A 45 -10.86 2.44 -0.17
N LEU A 46 -10.42 1.98 1.00
CA LEU A 46 -9.01 1.94 1.37
C LEU A 46 -8.41 0.58 1.04
N MET A 47 -7.42 0.58 0.15
CA MET A 47 -6.71 -0.63 -0.26
C MET A 47 -5.66 -1.03 0.78
N PRO A 48 -5.26 -2.32 0.81
CA PRO A 48 -4.10 -2.76 1.57
C PRO A 48 -2.86 -1.91 1.24
N GLY A 49 -2.11 -1.49 2.25
CA GLY A 49 -0.98 -0.57 2.05
C GLY A 49 -1.33 0.93 2.14
N ALA A 50 -2.60 1.30 2.31
CA ALA A 50 -3.00 2.71 2.38
C ALA A 50 -2.29 3.50 3.51
N HIS A 51 -1.82 4.72 3.23
CA HIS A 51 -1.06 5.52 4.21
C HIS A 51 -1.30 7.02 4.02
N LEU A 52 -0.92 7.81 5.03
CA LEU A 52 -1.11 9.26 5.03
C LEU A 52 -0.49 9.91 3.78
N GLY A 53 -1.28 10.69 3.06
CA GLY A 53 -0.82 11.49 1.93
C GLY A 53 -0.94 12.99 2.18
N LYS A 54 -0.34 13.80 1.30
CA LYS A 54 -0.36 15.27 1.42
C LYS A 54 -1.74 15.90 1.20
N GLY A 55 -2.62 15.22 0.46
CA GLY A 55 -3.97 15.71 0.15
C GLY A 55 -5.04 14.68 0.49
N ALA A 56 -4.92 13.49 -0.09
CA ALA A 56 -5.75 12.33 0.21
C ALA A 56 -4.88 11.16 0.70
N THR A 57 -5.49 10.18 1.36
CA THR A 57 -4.83 8.94 1.77
C THR A 57 -4.32 8.22 0.52
N VAL A 58 -3.02 7.91 0.47
CA VAL A 58 -2.44 7.13 -0.64
C VAL A 58 -2.96 5.70 -0.56
N GLY A 59 -3.28 5.08 -1.71
CA GLY A 59 -3.92 3.76 -1.75
C GLY A 59 -5.43 3.79 -1.49
N SER A 60 -6.06 4.97 -1.53
CA SER A 60 -7.52 5.10 -1.53
C SER A 60 -8.09 5.17 -2.95
N VAL A 61 -9.29 4.64 -3.12
CA VAL A 61 -10.11 4.80 -4.32
C VAL A 61 -11.25 5.73 -3.96
N ILE A 62 -11.28 6.90 -4.61
CA ILE A 62 -12.22 7.97 -4.32
C ILE A 62 -13.08 8.21 -5.57
N PRO A 63 -14.23 7.55 -5.71
CA PRO A 63 -15.17 7.84 -6.77
C PRO A 63 -15.86 9.17 -6.46
N THR A 64 -15.99 10.00 -7.49
CA THR A 64 -16.64 11.31 -7.38
C THR A 64 -17.73 11.46 -8.42
N LEU A 65 -18.82 12.12 -8.04
CA LEU A 65 -19.92 12.43 -8.95
C LEU A 65 -19.72 13.86 -9.48
N GLY A 66 -19.45 13.99 -10.78
CA GLY A 66 -19.32 15.30 -11.45
C GLY A 66 -18.08 16.10 -11.06
N ALA A 67 -17.05 15.46 -10.47
CA ALA A 67 -15.81 16.12 -10.06
C ALA A 67 -14.57 15.31 -10.48
N ILE A 68 -13.40 15.95 -10.45
CA ILE A 68 -12.10 15.30 -10.61
C ILE A 68 -11.22 15.78 -9.46
N ILE A 69 -10.51 14.85 -8.80
CA ILE A 69 -9.51 15.18 -7.78
C ILE A 69 -8.13 14.86 -8.38
N PRO A 70 -7.37 15.87 -8.85
CA PRO A 70 -6.09 15.62 -9.54
C PRO A 70 -5.08 14.81 -8.71
N ALA A 71 -5.13 14.93 -7.38
CA ALA A 71 -4.22 14.24 -6.46
C ALA A 71 -4.54 12.75 -6.23
N ALA A 72 -5.66 12.23 -6.75
CA ALA A 72 -6.16 10.88 -6.46
C ALA A 72 -6.08 9.91 -7.66
N VAL A 73 -5.56 10.36 -8.81
CA VAL A 73 -5.49 9.55 -10.03
C VAL A 73 -4.20 8.73 -10.04
N GLY A 74 -4.30 7.42 -9.78
CA GLY A 74 -3.19 6.47 -9.88
C GLY A 74 -3.26 5.64 -11.17
N VAL A 75 -2.11 5.13 -11.63
CA VAL A 75 -1.99 4.34 -12.87
C VAL A 75 -1.07 3.15 -12.61
N ALA A 76 -1.56 1.91 -12.82
CA ALA A 76 -0.76 0.75 -13.23
C ALA A 76 -1.66 -0.49 -13.46
N PRO A 77 -1.39 -1.30 -14.50
CA PRO A 77 -1.94 -2.65 -14.62
C PRO A 77 -1.22 -3.64 -13.68
N GLY A 78 -1.99 -4.48 -12.99
CA GLY A 78 -1.62 -5.85 -12.54
C GLY A 78 -0.33 -6.07 -11.73
N LEU A 79 0.25 -5.05 -11.10
CA LEU A 79 1.48 -5.15 -10.31
C LEU A 79 1.29 -4.59 -8.91
N ILE A 80 1.68 -5.37 -7.90
CA ILE A 80 1.77 -4.94 -6.51
C ILE A 80 3.24 -5.00 -6.11
N LEU A 81 3.85 -3.83 -5.95
CA LEU A 81 5.26 -3.72 -5.63
C LEU A 81 5.49 -3.79 -4.12
N GLY A 82 6.47 -4.56 -3.70
CA GLY A 82 6.99 -4.49 -2.33
C GLY A 82 7.78 -3.20 -2.09
N SER A 83 8.87 -3.36 -1.40
CA SER A 83 9.93 -2.39 -1.14
C SER A 83 11.26 -2.92 -1.68
N MET A 84 12.33 -2.13 -1.59
CA MET A 84 13.67 -2.69 -1.81
C MET A 84 13.85 -3.87 -0.86
N GLY A 85 14.26 -5.04 -1.36
CA GLY A 85 14.52 -6.20 -0.51
C GLY A 85 13.34 -7.15 -0.28
N THR A 86 12.13 -6.83 -0.77
CA THR A 86 10.94 -7.68 -0.56
C THR A 86 10.32 -8.16 -1.88
N ALA A 87 9.39 -9.10 -1.78
CA ALA A 87 8.72 -9.66 -2.95
C ALA A 87 7.82 -8.63 -3.66
N SER A 88 7.62 -8.83 -4.95
CA SER A 88 6.60 -8.13 -5.74
C SER A 88 5.69 -9.14 -6.42
N TYR A 89 4.48 -8.74 -6.79
CA TYR A 89 3.44 -9.66 -7.24
C TYR A 89 2.85 -9.21 -8.58
N VAL A 90 2.78 -10.15 -9.53
CA VAL A 90 1.94 -10.02 -10.73
C VAL A 90 0.57 -10.56 -10.38
N VAL A 91 -0.46 -9.75 -10.57
CA VAL A 91 -1.82 -10.08 -10.13
C VAL A 91 -2.85 -9.82 -11.21
N VAL A 92 -3.98 -10.51 -11.08
CA VAL A 92 -5.22 -10.16 -11.77
C VAL A 92 -6.29 -9.79 -10.76
N GLY A 93 -7.09 -8.78 -11.07
CA GLY A 93 -8.21 -8.38 -10.23
C GLY A 93 -9.31 -9.43 -10.25
N LYS A 94 -9.94 -9.66 -9.09
CA LYS A 94 -11.11 -10.55 -8.93
C LYS A 94 -12.44 -9.85 -9.23
N GLY A 95 -12.43 -8.54 -9.51
CA GLY A 95 -13.63 -7.76 -9.81
C GLY A 95 -14.51 -7.48 -8.59
N ASN A 96 -13.90 -7.26 -7.42
CA ASN A 96 -14.64 -6.95 -6.20
C ASN A 96 -15.34 -5.57 -6.33
N ARG A 97 -16.67 -5.58 -6.39
CA ARG A 97 -17.47 -4.36 -6.58
C ARG A 97 -17.42 -3.39 -5.40
N GLU A 98 -17.29 -3.90 -4.17
CA GLU A 98 -17.17 -3.06 -2.97
C GLU A 98 -15.85 -2.29 -2.96
N SER A 99 -14.79 -2.89 -3.51
CA SER A 99 -13.52 -2.19 -3.75
C SER A 99 -13.56 -1.24 -4.95
N LEU A 100 -14.70 -1.11 -5.63
CA LEU A 100 -14.84 -0.39 -6.89
C LEU A 100 -13.94 -0.99 -7.98
N ASN A 101 -13.80 -2.32 -7.98
CA ASN A 101 -12.93 -3.09 -8.87
C ASN A 101 -11.46 -2.67 -8.82
N SER A 102 -10.96 -2.36 -7.63
CA SER A 102 -9.60 -1.85 -7.43
C SER A 102 -8.72 -2.83 -6.68
N SER A 103 -7.41 -2.57 -6.72
CA SER A 103 -6.40 -3.34 -6.01
C SER A 103 -5.38 -2.39 -5.37
N PRO A 104 -4.63 -2.85 -4.36
CA PRO A 104 -3.45 -2.13 -3.90
C PRO A 104 -2.40 -2.03 -5.03
N HIS A 105 -1.50 -1.07 -4.92
CA HIS A 105 -0.40 -0.88 -5.88
C HIS A 105 0.98 -1.23 -5.26
N GLY A 106 1.04 -1.39 -3.93
CA GLY A 106 2.25 -1.81 -3.26
C GLY A 106 2.15 -1.78 -1.73
N ALA A 107 3.27 -2.07 -1.06
CA ALA A 107 3.34 -2.23 0.40
C ALA A 107 2.87 -0.98 1.18
N GLY A 108 3.19 0.21 0.66
CA GLY A 108 2.93 1.47 1.36
C GLY A 108 3.87 1.70 2.55
N ARG A 109 4.13 2.97 2.85
CA ARG A 109 5.10 3.35 3.88
C ARG A 109 4.48 3.28 5.27
N ASN A 110 5.21 2.77 6.25
CA ASN A 110 4.86 2.88 7.67
C ASN A 110 5.72 3.94 8.39
N ARG A 111 6.82 4.41 7.76
CA ARG A 111 7.67 5.49 8.24
C ARG A 111 7.91 6.54 7.16
N SER A 112 7.90 7.82 7.56
CA SER A 112 8.36 8.90 6.68
C SER A 112 9.83 8.71 6.30
N ARG A 113 10.29 9.34 5.22
CA ARG A 113 11.70 9.28 4.81
C ARG A 113 12.65 9.81 5.87
N SER A 114 12.31 10.95 6.47
CA SER A 114 13.09 11.57 7.55
C SER A 114 13.12 10.69 8.81
N ALA A 115 12.01 10.03 9.14
CA ALA A 115 11.97 9.10 10.27
C ALA A 115 12.84 7.86 9.98
N ALA A 116 12.73 7.28 8.78
CA ALA A 116 13.52 6.12 8.39
C ALA A 116 15.03 6.40 8.45
N ARG A 117 15.49 7.56 7.94
CA ARG A 117 16.89 8.00 8.04
C ARG A 117 17.41 8.17 9.46
N ARG A 118 16.53 8.48 10.41
CA ARG A 118 16.89 8.59 11.83
C ARG A 118 16.89 7.26 12.57
N LEU A 119 16.01 6.34 12.17
CA LEU A 119 15.74 5.10 12.90
C LEU A 119 16.61 3.93 12.44
N PHE A 120 16.97 3.90 11.16
CA PHE A 120 17.65 2.78 10.56
C PHE A 120 19.10 3.09 10.21
N THR A 121 19.91 2.04 10.21
CA THR A 121 21.33 2.11 9.91
C THR A 121 21.62 1.44 8.57
N ARG A 122 22.74 1.84 7.94
CA ARG A 122 23.23 1.18 6.73
C ARG A 122 23.58 -0.30 6.96
N ALA A 123 23.95 -0.69 8.18
CA ALA A 123 24.18 -2.08 8.53
C ALA A 123 22.89 -2.92 8.48
N GLN A 124 21.77 -2.39 8.98
CA GLN A 124 20.46 -3.03 8.86
C GLN A 124 20.02 -3.10 7.39
N LEU A 125 20.29 -2.07 6.59
CA LEU A 125 20.01 -2.11 5.15
C LEU A 125 20.78 -3.23 4.45
N ARG A 126 22.10 -3.35 4.70
CA ARG A 126 22.92 -4.45 4.16
C ARG A 126 22.39 -5.82 4.54
N ASP A 127 21.98 -5.99 5.79
CA ASP A 127 21.42 -7.25 6.27
C ASP A 127 20.11 -7.58 5.53
N ALA A 128 19.23 -6.59 5.38
CA ALA A 128 17.93 -6.76 4.72
C ALA A 128 18.04 -6.95 3.20
N MET A 129 19.14 -6.54 2.58
CA MET A 129 19.42 -6.67 1.15
C MET A 129 20.30 -7.89 0.80
N LYS A 130 20.55 -8.80 1.74
CA LYS A 130 21.38 -10.00 1.50
C LYS A 130 20.87 -10.81 0.29
N GLY A 131 21.77 -11.07 -0.66
CA GLY A 131 21.45 -11.80 -1.88
C GLY A 131 20.72 -10.98 -2.94
N ILE A 132 20.72 -9.65 -2.81
CA ILE A 132 20.18 -8.69 -3.78
C ILE A 132 21.28 -7.67 -4.06
N GLU A 133 21.65 -7.53 -5.33
CA GLU A 133 22.66 -6.56 -5.74
C GLU A 133 22.09 -5.14 -5.72
N TYR A 134 22.77 -4.22 -5.06
CA TYR A 134 22.35 -2.82 -5.00
C TYR A 134 23.56 -1.93 -4.73
N ARG A 135 23.43 -0.63 -5.03
CA ARG A 135 24.46 0.34 -4.63
C ARG A 135 24.36 0.58 -3.12
N ASP A 136 25.34 0.09 -2.37
CA ASP A 136 25.40 0.27 -0.92
C ASP A 136 25.78 1.72 -0.57
N THR A 137 24.77 2.56 -0.35
CA THR A 137 24.89 3.98 -0.01
C THR A 137 23.84 4.39 1.03
N ASP A 138 24.15 5.43 1.81
CA ASP A 138 23.21 5.99 2.80
C ASP A 138 21.97 6.63 2.14
N ALA A 139 22.04 6.92 0.84
CA ALA A 139 20.92 7.48 0.08
C ALA A 139 19.67 6.57 0.09
N PHE A 140 19.83 5.27 0.37
CA PHE A 140 18.74 4.30 0.37
C PHE A 140 18.25 3.88 1.76
N ILE A 141 18.76 4.50 2.83
CA ILE A 141 18.31 4.18 4.20
C ILE A 141 16.82 4.44 4.39
N ASP A 142 16.26 5.49 3.75
CA ASP A 142 14.82 5.73 3.78
C ASP A 142 13.98 4.76 2.94
N GLU A 143 14.61 3.83 2.25
CA GLU A 143 13.97 2.86 1.37
C GLU A 143 14.15 1.40 1.85
N ILE A 144 14.79 1.20 3.00
CA ILE A 144 14.93 -0.12 3.67
C ILE A 144 13.57 -0.82 3.84
N PRO A 145 13.47 -2.16 3.72
CA PRO A 145 12.21 -2.89 3.92
C PRO A 145 11.40 -2.45 5.14
N ALA A 146 12.07 -2.23 6.27
CA ALA A 146 11.44 -1.89 7.54
C ALA A 146 10.77 -0.49 7.56
N ALA A 147 11.01 0.36 6.56
CA ALA A 147 10.30 1.63 6.37
C ALA A 147 8.94 1.48 5.65
N TYR A 148 8.64 0.26 5.20
CA TYR A 148 7.40 -0.13 4.54
C TYR A 148 6.62 -1.10 5.41
N LYS A 149 5.34 -1.26 5.10
CA LYS A 149 4.53 -2.34 5.68
C LYS A 149 4.99 -3.68 5.13
N ASP A 150 4.70 -4.74 5.88
CA ASP A 150 4.93 -6.10 5.42
C ASP A 150 4.06 -6.39 4.19
N ILE A 151 4.71 -6.70 3.08
CA ILE A 151 4.01 -6.98 1.82
C ILE A 151 3.17 -8.24 1.92
N ASP A 152 3.56 -9.22 2.74
CA ASP A 152 2.81 -10.47 2.87
C ASP A 152 1.49 -10.24 3.62
N GLN A 153 1.49 -9.34 4.60
CA GLN A 153 0.24 -8.88 5.23
C GLN A 153 -0.63 -8.10 4.24
N VAL A 154 -0.03 -7.21 3.43
CA VAL A 154 -0.76 -6.46 2.39
C VAL A 154 -1.41 -7.42 1.38
N MET A 155 -0.73 -8.51 1.01
CA MET A 155 -1.29 -9.52 0.11
C MET A 155 -2.35 -10.38 0.78
N SER A 156 -2.19 -10.71 2.07
CA SER A 156 -3.23 -11.38 2.86
C SER A 156 -4.51 -10.54 2.93
N ASP A 157 -4.38 -9.24 3.18
CA ASP A 157 -5.48 -8.30 3.22
C ASP A 157 -6.16 -8.14 1.83
N ALA A 158 -5.41 -8.35 0.75
CA ALA A 158 -5.90 -8.26 -0.63
C ALA A 158 -6.51 -9.57 -1.17
N ALA A 159 -6.67 -10.59 -0.33
CA ALA A 159 -7.03 -11.95 -0.77
C ALA A 159 -8.35 -12.03 -1.55
N ASP A 160 -9.32 -11.16 -1.27
CA ASP A 160 -10.60 -11.06 -2.00
C ASP A 160 -10.57 -10.05 -3.16
N LEU A 161 -9.52 -9.25 -3.28
CA LEU A 161 -9.35 -8.23 -4.31
C LEU A 161 -8.62 -8.77 -5.54
N VAL A 162 -7.60 -9.61 -5.33
CA VAL A 162 -6.69 -10.05 -6.38
C VAL A 162 -6.37 -11.55 -6.31
N GLU A 163 -6.02 -12.12 -7.44
CA GLU A 163 -5.39 -13.43 -7.57
C GLU A 163 -3.92 -13.25 -7.97
N VAL A 164 -3.00 -13.88 -7.24
CA VAL A 164 -1.57 -13.86 -7.55
C VAL A 164 -1.31 -14.80 -8.72
N ARG A 165 -0.74 -14.26 -9.81
CA ARG A 165 -0.25 -15.04 -10.96
C ARG A 165 1.21 -15.42 -10.79
N HIS A 166 2.03 -14.48 -10.31
CA HIS A 166 3.45 -14.71 -10.07
C HIS A 166 3.94 -13.94 -8.85
N THR A 167 4.85 -14.56 -8.10
CA THR A 167 5.66 -13.91 -7.06
C THR A 167 7.06 -13.68 -7.61
N LEU A 168 7.51 -12.43 -7.57
CA LEU A 168 8.80 -11.99 -8.07
C LEU A 168 9.74 -11.76 -6.90
N ARG A 169 10.91 -12.42 -6.93
CA ARG A 169 12.02 -12.15 -6.02
C ARG A 169 12.97 -11.16 -6.67
N GLN A 170 13.33 -10.11 -5.93
CA GLN A 170 14.34 -9.16 -6.39
C GLN A 170 15.72 -9.82 -6.43
N ILE A 171 16.49 -9.52 -7.48
CA ILE A 171 17.90 -9.91 -7.63
C ILE A 171 18.83 -8.69 -7.73
N VAL A 172 18.31 -7.56 -8.23
CA VAL A 172 19.03 -6.30 -8.37
C VAL A 172 18.12 -5.11 -8.08
N ASN A 173 18.66 -4.06 -7.47
CA ASN A 173 17.98 -2.81 -7.18
C ASN A 173 18.77 -1.61 -7.75
N VAL A 174 18.25 -1.01 -8.82
CA VAL A 174 18.80 0.22 -9.41
C VAL A 174 17.87 1.38 -9.09
N LYS A 175 18.39 2.41 -8.40
CA LYS A 175 17.63 3.60 -7.98
C LYS A 175 18.53 4.84 -8.08
N GLY A 176 17.95 5.97 -8.48
CA GLY A 176 18.65 7.26 -8.56
C GLY A 176 19.02 7.82 -7.18
N ASP A 177 20.02 8.70 -7.15
CA ASP A 177 20.33 9.56 -6.00
C ASP A 177 19.33 10.71 -5.84
#